data_AF-A0A5Q4BAL4-F1
#
_entry.id   AF-A0A5Q4BAL4-F1
#
_cell.length_a   1.000
_cell.length_b   1.000
_cell.length_c   1.000
_cell.angle_alpha   90.00
_cell.angle_beta   90.00
_cell.angle_gamma   90.00
#
_symmetry.space_group_name_H-M   'P 1'
#
loop_
_entity.id
_entity.type
_entity.pdbx_description
1 polymer ?
#
loop_
_entity_poly.entity_id
_entity_poly.type
_entity_poly.pdbx_seq_one_letter_code
_entity_poly.pdbx_strand_id
1 'polypeptide(L)'
;MEPEISPSGDDVPMSTSEALAVDPNETRQPLIIGVTLTALLLSTIATLLRACVRALRLRSWGWDDSALLASYSLVLTVGILMLVNTEFGDGLHQATLPREKFFKSQKISIAAVAVYQA
;
A
#
# COMPACT_ATOMS: atom_id res chain seq x y z
N MET A 1 56.67 -10.16 35.66
CA MET A 1 55.91 -8.90 35.50
C MET A 1 55.01 -9.13 34.31
N GLU A 2 53.77 -9.51 34.60
CA GLU A 2 52.78 -9.94 33.61
C GLU A 2 52.38 -8.77 32.72
N PRO A 3 52.23 -8.96 31.40
CA PRO A 3 51.66 -7.92 30.54
C PRO A 3 50.15 -7.89 30.77
N GLU A 4 49.65 -6.77 31.30
CA GLU A 4 48.22 -6.52 31.43
C GLU A 4 47.56 -6.45 30.05
N ILE A 5 46.70 -7.42 29.78
CA ILE A 5 45.77 -7.42 28.67
C ILE A 5 44.71 -6.36 28.98
N SER A 6 44.85 -5.17 28.38
CA SER A 6 43.79 -4.16 28.39
C SER A 6 42.65 -4.64 27.49
N PRO A 7 41.42 -4.77 28.01
CA PRO A 7 40.32 -5.36 27.28
C PRO A 7 39.80 -4.40 26.21
N SER A 8 39.56 -4.95 25.01
CA SER A 8 38.69 -4.40 23.98
C SER A 8 37.31 -4.13 24.58
N GLY A 9 36.90 -2.86 24.58
CA GLY A 9 35.59 -2.41 25.01
C GLY A 9 34.99 -1.48 23.96
N ASP A 10 34.74 -1.99 22.77
CA ASP A 10 33.82 -1.41 21.79
C ASP A 10 32.37 -1.68 22.21
N ASP A 11 32.01 -1.30 23.44
CA ASP A 11 30.64 -1.39 23.95
C ASP A 11 30.10 0.03 24.18
N VAL A 12 30.16 0.87 23.14
CA VAL A 12 29.20 1.97 23.04
C VAL A 12 27.86 1.28 22.72
N PRO A 13 26.81 1.43 23.55
CA PRO A 13 25.48 0.92 23.20
C PRO A 13 24.90 1.79 22.09
N MET A 14 25.45 1.66 20.89
CA MET A 14 24.76 2.02 19.66
C MET A 14 23.62 1.02 19.52
N SER A 15 22.41 1.51 19.24
CA SER A 15 21.21 0.70 18.98
C SER A 15 20.32 0.35 20.19
N THR A 16 19.99 1.32 21.04
CA THR A 16 18.69 1.24 21.77
C THR A 16 17.97 2.58 21.87
N SER A 17 18.71 3.70 21.80
CA SER A 17 18.09 5.03 21.85
C SER A 17 17.50 5.47 20.49
N GLU A 18 18.05 5.01 19.36
CA GLU A 18 17.51 5.33 18.03
C GLU A 18 16.24 4.54 17.71
N ALA A 19 16.05 3.36 18.32
CA ALA A 19 14.81 2.58 18.18
C ALA A 19 13.61 3.22 18.92
N LEU A 20 13.84 4.18 19.81
CA LEU A 20 12.79 4.89 20.56
C LEU A 20 12.49 6.30 20.03
N ALA A 21 13.17 6.74 18.97
CA ALA A 21 12.92 8.03 18.33
C ALA A 21 11.99 7.93 17.11
N VAL A 22 11.16 6.89 17.05
CA VAL A 22 10.05 6.83 16.08
C VAL A 22 8.93 7.69 16.64
N ASP A 23 8.67 8.82 15.99
CA ASP A 23 7.54 9.68 16.34
C ASP A 23 6.23 8.86 16.23
N PRO A 24 5.52 8.59 17.34
CA PRO A 24 4.29 7.79 17.32
C PRO A 24 3.16 8.46 16.53
N ASN A 25 3.32 9.73 16.16
CA ASN A 25 2.41 10.49 15.31
C ASN A 25 2.79 10.42 13.81
N GLU A 26 3.92 9.81 13.46
CA GLU A 26 4.33 9.67 12.07
C GLU A 26 3.43 8.66 11.34
N THR A 27 2.50 9.19 10.54
CA THR A 27 1.55 8.39 9.78
C THR A 27 1.97 8.31 8.31
N ARG A 28 1.90 7.11 7.74
CA ARG A 28 2.17 6.88 6.30
C ARG A 28 0.92 6.99 5.44
N GLN A 29 -0.25 7.22 6.07
CA GLN A 29 -1.54 7.40 5.41
C GLN A 29 -1.54 8.39 4.23
N PRO A 30 -1.04 9.64 4.34
CA PRO A 30 -1.11 10.60 3.25
C PRO A 30 -0.29 10.18 2.04
N LEU A 31 0.82 9.45 2.26
CA LEU A 31 1.64 8.90 1.18
C LEU A 31 0.90 7.79 0.45
N ILE A 32 0.29 6.85 1.18
CA ILE A 32 -0.50 5.75 0.60
C ILE A 32 -1.66 6.30 -0.22
N ILE A 33 -2.40 7.27 0.32
CA ILE A 33 -3.50 7.93 -0.38
C ILE A 33 -3.01 8.61 -1.65
N GLY A 34 -1.95 9.43 -1.55
CA GLY A 34 -1.42 10.18 -2.68
C GLY A 34 -0.95 9.28 -3.83
N VAL A 35 -0.17 8.24 -3.52
CA VAL A 35 0.34 7.29 -4.53
C VAL A 35 -0.79 6.47 -5.14
N THR A 36 -1.74 5.98 -4.33
CA THR A 36 -2.83 5.16 -4.84
C THR A 36 -3.76 5.99 -5.73
N LEU A 37 -4.10 7.21 -5.32
CA LEU A 37 -4.98 8.10 -6.10
C LEU A 37 -4.33 8.49 -7.44
N THR A 38 -3.05 8.84 -7.44
CA THR A 38 -2.32 9.21 -8.67
C THR A 38 -2.18 8.03 -9.63
N ALA A 39 -1.85 6.84 -9.12
CA ALA A 39 -1.78 5.63 -9.94
C ALA A 39 -3.16 5.23 -10.52
N LEU A 40 -4.22 5.30 -9.71
CA LEU A 40 -5.58 5.04 -10.18
C LEU A 40 -6.02 6.06 -11.24
N LEU A 41 -5.75 7.35 -11.05
CA LEU A 41 -6.08 8.37 -12.05
C LEU A 41 -5.37 8.12 -13.37
N LEU A 42 -4.05 7.88 -13.32
CA LEU A 42 -3.26 7.67 -14.53
C LEU A 42 -3.69 6.40 -15.27
N SER A 43 -3.93 5.31 -14.53
CA SER A 43 -4.46 4.08 -15.12
C SER A 43 -5.84 4.29 -15.72
N THR A 44 -6.77 4.96 -15.02
CA THR A 44 -8.11 5.31 -15.56
C THR A 44 -8.01 6.00 -16.91
N ILE A 45 -7.17 7.03 -17.00
CA ILE A 45 -7.00 7.82 -18.23
C ILE A 45 -6.47 6.92 -19.35
N ALA A 46 -5.45 6.11 -19.08
CA ALA A 46 -4.86 5.22 -20.08
C ALA A 46 -5.86 4.17 -20.57
N THR A 47 -6.59 3.52 -19.66
CA THR A 47 -7.59 2.50 -19.98
C THR A 47 -8.75 3.09 -20.77
N LEU A 48 -9.26 4.25 -20.35
CA LEU A 48 -10.37 4.93 -21.01
C LEU A 48 -9.97 5.40 -22.41
N LEU A 49 -8.78 5.99 -22.55
CA LEU A 49 -8.26 6.39 -23.86
C LEU A 49 -8.17 5.19 -24.81
N ARG A 50 -7.64 4.05 -24.33
CA ARG A 50 -7.57 2.82 -25.12
C ARG A 50 -8.96 2.33 -25.54
N ALA A 51 -9.90 2.29 -24.60
CA ALA A 51 -11.28 1.87 -24.86
C ALA A 51 -11.99 2.80 -25.86
N CYS A 52 -11.85 4.12 -25.69
CA CYS A 52 -12.44 5.11 -26.60
C CYS A 52 -11.86 5.00 -28.01
N VAL A 53 -10.54 4.87 -28.15
CA VAL A 53 -9.89 4.72 -29.46
C VAL A 53 -10.36 3.44 -30.15
N ARG A 54 -10.39 2.30 -29.45
CA ARG A 54 -10.81 1.04 -30.07
C ARG A 54 -12.30 0.97 -30.38
N ALA A 55 -13.16 1.45 -29.48
CA ALA A 55 -14.60 1.47 -29.67
C ALA A 55 -15.05 2.46 -30.76
N LEU A 56 -14.53 3.69 -30.73
CA LEU A 56 -15.03 4.79 -31.57
C LEU A 56 -14.21 5.00 -32.84
N ARG A 57 -12.87 4.86 -32.77
CA ARG A 57 -11.99 5.15 -33.92
C ARG A 57 -11.73 3.91 -34.77
N LEU A 58 -11.43 2.77 -34.14
CA LEU A 58 -11.20 1.53 -34.87
C LEU A 58 -12.49 0.74 -35.09
N ARG A 59 -13.53 0.97 -34.27
CA ARG A 59 -14.80 0.22 -34.27
C ARG A 59 -14.58 -1.29 -34.28
N SER A 60 -13.50 -1.72 -33.63
CA SER A 60 -13.06 -3.10 -33.50
C SER A 60 -13.00 -3.37 -32.01
N TRP A 61 -13.87 -4.27 -31.56
CA TRP A 61 -13.93 -4.68 -30.17
C TRP A 61 -13.59 -6.15 -30.08
N GLY A 62 -12.45 -6.45 -29.45
CA GLY A 62 -11.98 -7.81 -29.26
C GLY A 62 -12.19 -8.32 -27.84
N TRP A 63 -11.98 -9.63 -27.67
CA TRP A 63 -11.88 -10.24 -26.34
C TRP A 63 -10.76 -9.61 -25.49
N ASP A 64 -9.67 -9.16 -26.11
CA ASP A 64 -8.58 -8.39 -25.47
C ASP A 64 -9.11 -7.13 -24.76
N ASP A 65 -10.03 -6.40 -25.39
CA ASP A 65 -10.56 -5.15 -24.84
C ASP A 65 -11.47 -5.39 -23.64
N SER A 66 -12.31 -6.42 -23.74
CA SER A 66 -13.14 -6.87 -22.63
C SER A 66 -12.30 -7.39 -21.46
N ALA A 67 -11.26 -8.18 -21.73
CA ALA A 67 -10.35 -8.69 -20.70
C ALA A 67 -9.58 -7.55 -20.01
N LEU A 68 -9.14 -6.56 -20.78
CA LEU A 68 -8.47 -5.37 -20.26
C LEU A 68 -9.40 -4.55 -19.36
N LEU A 69 -10.65 -4.33 -19.76
CA LEU A 69 -11.62 -3.61 -18.93
C LEU A 69 -12.00 -4.40 -17.67
N ALA A 70 -12.14 -5.72 -17.77
CA ALA A 70 -12.37 -6.58 -16.63
C ALA A 70 -11.18 -6.51 -15.64
N SER A 71 -9.94 -6.65 -16.12
CA SER A 71 -8.75 -6.52 -15.29
C SER A 71 -8.64 -5.14 -14.64
N TYR A 72 -8.90 -4.08 -15.41
CA TYR A 72 -8.90 -2.71 -14.90
C TYR A 72 -9.96 -2.50 -13.81
N SER A 73 -11.16 -3.09 -13.96
CA SER A 73 -12.20 -3.02 -12.93
C SER A 73 -11.74 -3.64 -11.62
N LEU A 74 -11.00 -4.75 -11.68
CA LEU A 74 -10.42 -5.43 -10.52
C LEU A 74 -9.39 -4.55 -9.81
N VAL A 75 -8.49 -3.92 -10.58
CA VAL A 75 -7.49 -2.96 -10.06
C VAL A 75 -8.19 -1.77 -9.40
N LEU A 76 -9.26 -1.26 -10.00
CA LEU A 76 -10.03 -0.16 -9.43
C LEU A 76 -10.69 -0.57 -8.10
N THR A 77 -11.29 -1.76 -8.04
CA THR A 77 -11.87 -2.30 -6.80
C THR A 77 -10.82 -2.41 -5.70
N VAL A 78 -9.67 -3.03 -5.99
CA VAL A 78 -8.57 -3.19 -5.01
C VAL A 78 -8.04 -1.84 -4.54
N GLY A 79 -7.86 -0.89 -5.46
CA GLY A 79 -7.41 0.46 -5.13
C GLY A 79 -8.40 1.20 -4.22
N ILE A 80 -9.71 1.10 -4.48
CA ILE A 80 -10.74 1.68 -3.61
C ILE A 80 -10.72 1.02 -2.23
N LEU A 81 -10.61 -0.31 -2.17
CA LEU A 81 -10.49 -1.03 -0.88
C LEU A 81 -9.27 -0.56 -0.08
N MET A 82 -8.14 -0.30 -0.75
CA MET A 82 -6.95 0.26 -0.11
C MET A 82 -7.20 1.65 0.46
N LEU A 83 -7.88 2.54 -0.28
CA LEU A 83 -8.24 3.87 0.23
C LEU A 83 -9.16 3.76 1.45
N VAL A 84 -10.19 2.91 1.39
CA VAL A 84 -11.11 2.68 2.52
C VAL A 84 -10.37 2.14 3.75
N ASN A 85 -9.36 1.29 3.54
CA ASN A 85 -8.51 0.78 4.61
C ASN A 85 -7.76 1.90 5.35
N THR A 86 -7.31 2.94 4.64
CA THR A 86 -6.62 4.07 5.29
C THR A 86 -7.50 4.80 6.30
N GLU A 87 -8.83 4.85 6.12
CA GLU A 87 -9.76 5.42 7.11
C GLU A 87 -9.89 4.58 8.39
N PHE A 88 -9.67 3.27 8.29
CA PHE A 88 -9.67 2.37 9.44
C PHE A 88 -8.34 2.36 10.19
N GLY A 89 -7.36 3.15 9.74
CA GLY A 89 -6.08 3.32 10.38
C GLY A 89 -4.93 2.57 9.73
N ASP A 90 -5.13 2.03 8.53
CA ASP A 90 -4.04 1.44 7.75
C ASP A 90 -3.01 2.54 7.41
N GLY A 91 -1.78 2.39 7.92
CA GLY A 91 -0.73 3.42 7.86
C GLY A 91 -0.46 4.19 9.17
N LEU A 92 -1.23 3.96 10.23
CA LEU A 92 -0.92 4.40 11.61
C LEU A 92 -0.13 3.32 12.36
N HIS A 93 0.60 3.72 13.41
CA HIS A 93 1.23 2.77 14.33
C HIS A 93 0.18 1.87 15.00
N GLN A 94 0.41 0.55 14.98
CA GLN A 94 -0.51 -0.46 15.52
C GLN A 94 -0.86 -0.24 17.00
N ALA A 95 0.01 0.44 17.76
CA ALA A 95 -0.19 0.79 19.16
C ALA A 95 -1.32 1.80 19.40
N THR A 96 -1.67 2.62 18.40
CA THR A 96 -2.64 3.72 18.52
C THR A 96 -4.05 3.31 18.07
N LEU A 97 -4.23 2.07 17.59
CA LEU A 97 -5.47 1.60 16.97
C LEU A 97 -6.34 0.76 17.92
N PRO A 98 -7.64 1.10 18.07
CA PRO A 98 -8.57 0.22 18.77
C PRO A 98 -8.71 -1.10 18.01
N ARG A 99 -8.68 -2.21 18.75
CA ARG A 99 -8.63 -3.59 18.23
C ARG A 99 -9.73 -3.90 17.20
N GLU A 100 -10.90 -3.29 17.34
CA GLU A 100 -12.03 -3.45 16.41
C GLU A 100 -11.74 -2.90 15.00
N LYS A 101 -11.07 -1.74 14.91
CA LYS A 101 -10.69 -1.15 13.62
C LYS A 101 -9.59 -1.96 12.94
N PHE A 102 -8.66 -2.50 13.72
CA PHE A 102 -7.60 -3.38 13.22
C PHE A 102 -8.18 -4.64 12.55
N PHE A 103 -9.11 -5.36 13.21
CA PHE A 103 -9.74 -6.53 12.59
C PHE A 103 -10.56 -6.19 11.35
N LYS A 104 -11.21 -5.03 11.32
CA LYS A 104 -11.98 -4.59 10.16
C LYS A 104 -11.06 -4.28 8.97
N SER A 105 -9.94 -3.59 9.20
CA SER A 105 -8.92 -3.36 8.18
C SER A 105 -8.33 -4.68 7.67
N GLN A 106 -8.00 -5.61 8.56
CA GLN A 106 -7.45 -6.91 8.18
C GLN A 106 -8.42 -7.72 7.29
N LYS A 107 -9.72 -7.67 7.58
CA LYS A 107 -10.76 -8.29 6.73
C LYS A 107 -10.80 -7.68 5.32
N ILE A 108 -10.73 -6.35 5.22
CA ILE A 108 -10.74 -5.64 3.94
C ILE A 108 -9.47 -5.95 3.16
N SER A 109 -8.30 -6.02 3.81
CA SER A 109 -7.04 -6.38 3.16
C SER A 109 -7.05 -7.82 2.62
N ILE A 110 -7.57 -8.77 3.40
CA ILE A 110 -7.74 -10.16 2.93
C ILE A 110 -8.72 -10.21 1.74
N ALA A 111 -9.83 -9.49 1.81
CA ALA A 111 -10.79 -9.40 0.72
C ALA A 111 -10.16 -8.79 -0.55
N ALA A 112 -9.35 -7.74 -0.41
CA ALA A 112 -8.65 -7.11 -1.52
C ALA A 112 -7.69 -8.08 -2.22
N VAL A 113 -6.90 -8.85 -1.44
CA VAL A 113 -6.01 -9.88 -1.99
C VAL A 113 -6.80 -10.99 -2.69
N ALA A 114 -7.89 -11.47 -2.08
CA ALA A 114 -8.73 -12.50 -2.68
C ALA A 114 -9.36 -12.04 -4.00
N VAL A 115 -9.82 -10.77 -4.07
CA VAL A 115 -10.36 -10.17 -5.30
C VAL A 115 -9.29 -10.04 -6.37
N TYR A 116 -8.05 -9.69 -6.00
CA TYR A 116 -6.95 -9.56 -6.95
C TYR A 116 -6.48 -10.91 -7.52
N GLN A 117 -6.50 -11.97 -6.71
CA GLN A 117 -6.01 -13.30 -7.06
C GLN A 117 -7.07 -14.20 -7.74
N ALA A 118 -8.32 -13.76 -7.79
CA ALA A 118 -9.43 -14.45 -8.45
C ALA A 118 -9.43 -14.19 -9.97
#